data_AF-A0A6I3T0A3-F1
#
_entry.id   AF-A0A6I3T0A3-F1
#
_cell.length_a   1.000
_cell.length_b   1.000
_cell.length_c   1.000
_cell.angle_alpha   90.00
_cell.angle_beta   90.00
_cell.angle_gamma   90.00
#
_symmetry.space_group_name_H-M   'P 1'
#
loop_
_entity.id
_entity.type
_entity.pdbx_description
1 polymer ?
#
loop_
_entity_poly.entity_id
_entity_poly.type
_entity_poly.pdbx_seq_one_letter_code
_entity_poly.pdbx_strand_id
1 'polypeptide(L)'
;RHAGPVVVATGDVTDAGGWFAGSGDDRLAGGAGNDTVSGGDGFDTVVYEGPASAMRLMLDAAGHVLVTSGGDTDRIVGIEAAEFSDKTVDLGFTALDAATLANVGLLYQAVLDRAGDIGGVAWWAGQHAAVGQLAAAFAGSAEFQARYGALSDAAFVAALYENSGLAATAAGGSAAWEDYLGQHSRAELVGTWIAQDAVRDAQFATAGLWLV
;
A
#
# COMPACT_ATOMS: atom_id res chain seq x y z
N ARG A 1 11.56 -4.45 -34.61
CA ARG A 1 10.27 -5.08 -34.99
C ARG A 1 10.29 -6.51 -34.44
N HIS A 2 9.91 -6.68 -33.17
CA HIS A 2 9.58 -7.99 -32.63
C HIS A 2 8.09 -7.95 -32.31
N ALA A 3 7.32 -8.66 -33.11
CA ALA A 3 5.96 -9.05 -32.80
C ALA A 3 6.09 -10.31 -31.93
N GLY A 4 6.01 -10.14 -30.61
CA GLY A 4 5.61 -11.21 -29.70
C GLY A 4 4.08 -11.38 -29.78
N PRO A 5 3.53 -12.54 -29.42
CA PRO A 5 2.13 -12.85 -29.63
C PRO A 5 1.25 -11.91 -28.80
N VAL A 6 0.35 -11.18 -29.47
CA VAL A 6 -0.81 -10.61 -28.80
C VAL A 6 -1.67 -11.80 -28.35
N VAL A 7 -1.62 -12.15 -27.08
CA VAL A 7 -2.61 -13.05 -26.49
C VAL A 7 -3.89 -12.24 -26.29
N VAL A 8 -4.70 -12.16 -27.35
CA VAL A 8 -6.12 -11.83 -27.17
C VAL A 8 -6.78 -13.13 -26.73
N ALA A 9 -7.21 -13.22 -25.47
CA ALA A 9 -8.18 -14.23 -25.08
C ALA A 9 -9.51 -13.87 -25.76
N THR A 10 -9.69 -14.27 -27.03
CA THR A 10 -11.00 -14.23 -27.67
C THR A 10 -11.80 -15.44 -27.22
N GLY A 11 -12.72 -15.23 -26.28
CA GLY A 11 -13.75 -16.21 -25.96
C GLY A 11 -14.21 -16.07 -24.52
N ASP A 12 -15.38 -15.45 -24.33
CA ASP A 12 -16.31 -15.61 -23.22
C ASP A 12 -15.70 -16.13 -21.90
N VAL A 13 -15.06 -15.21 -21.16
CA VAL A 13 -14.46 -15.52 -19.85
C VAL A 13 -15.56 -15.49 -18.78
N THR A 14 -16.43 -16.50 -18.75
CA THR A 14 -17.33 -16.76 -17.62
C THR A 14 -16.78 -17.80 -16.63
N ASP A 15 -15.48 -18.07 -16.67
CA ASP A 15 -14.73 -18.88 -15.69
C ASP A 15 -13.27 -18.39 -15.66
N ALA A 16 -13.02 -17.23 -15.07
CA ALA A 16 -11.67 -16.65 -14.99
C ALA A 16 -10.91 -17.24 -13.79
N GLY A 17 -9.84 -17.96 -14.09
CA GLY A 17 -8.89 -18.46 -13.11
C GLY A 17 -7.47 -18.31 -13.63
N GLY A 18 -6.81 -17.19 -13.26
CA GLY A 18 -5.36 -16.97 -13.33
C GLY A 18 -4.82 -16.61 -14.72
N TRP A 19 -4.48 -15.34 -14.95
CA TRP A 19 -3.66 -14.91 -16.08
C TRP A 19 -2.19 -15.01 -15.73
N PHE A 20 -1.45 -15.79 -16.52
CA PHE A 20 -0.02 -15.97 -16.39
C PHE A 20 0.66 -15.66 -17.72
N ALA A 21 1.52 -14.65 -17.71
CA ALA A 21 2.46 -14.38 -18.78
C ALA A 21 3.79 -15.13 -18.55
N GLY A 22 4.62 -15.12 -19.60
CA GLY A 22 5.84 -15.91 -19.69
C GLY A 22 7.08 -15.04 -19.50
N SER A 23 7.99 -15.10 -20.45
CA SER A 23 9.11 -14.15 -20.52
C SER A 23 8.83 -13.11 -21.60
N GLY A 24 9.32 -11.88 -21.41
CA GLY A 24 9.15 -10.75 -22.31
C GLY A 24 8.29 -9.66 -21.68
N ASP A 25 8.18 -8.53 -22.38
CA ASP A 25 7.33 -7.43 -21.94
C ASP A 25 5.89 -7.70 -22.40
N ASP A 26 5.00 -8.08 -21.48
CA ASP A 26 3.63 -8.48 -21.78
C ASP A 26 2.59 -7.39 -21.46
N ARG A 27 1.48 -7.40 -22.20
CA ARG A 27 0.32 -6.52 -21.97
C ARG A 27 -0.93 -7.37 -21.71
N LEU A 28 -1.35 -7.41 -20.46
CA LEU A 28 -2.38 -8.30 -19.92
C LEU A 28 -3.67 -7.54 -19.65
N ALA A 29 -4.80 -8.00 -20.19
CA ALA A 29 -6.08 -7.40 -19.85
C ALA A 29 -6.50 -7.83 -18.44
N GLY A 30 -6.87 -6.86 -17.59
CA GLY A 30 -7.39 -7.06 -16.23
C GLY A 30 -8.80 -7.66 -16.18
N GLY A 31 -9.45 -7.84 -17.33
CA GLY A 31 -10.72 -8.56 -17.49
C GLY A 31 -11.84 -8.13 -16.55
N ALA A 32 -12.73 -9.08 -16.23
CA ALA A 32 -13.87 -8.85 -15.35
C ALA A 32 -13.92 -9.94 -14.29
N GLY A 33 -14.33 -9.57 -13.08
CA GLY A 33 -14.22 -10.43 -11.90
C GLY A 33 -12.89 -10.27 -11.18
N ASN A 34 -12.73 -10.98 -10.07
CA ASN A 34 -11.51 -10.89 -9.25
C ASN A 34 -10.47 -11.91 -9.73
N ASP A 35 -9.41 -11.44 -10.37
CA ASP A 35 -8.41 -12.31 -10.99
C ASP A 35 -7.07 -12.36 -10.25
N THR A 36 -6.22 -13.28 -10.67
CA THR A 36 -4.78 -13.21 -10.38
C THR A 36 -4.05 -12.98 -11.68
N VAL A 37 -3.33 -11.87 -11.77
CA VAL A 37 -2.58 -11.43 -12.95
C VAL A 37 -1.10 -11.51 -12.63
N SER A 38 -0.38 -12.32 -13.40
CA SER A 38 1.06 -12.56 -13.25
C SER A 38 1.78 -12.19 -14.53
N GLY A 39 2.69 -11.21 -14.49
CA GLY A 39 3.48 -10.76 -15.64
C GLY A 39 4.64 -11.68 -16.00
N GLY A 40 5.36 -12.20 -14.99
CA GLY A 40 6.49 -13.08 -15.24
C GLY A 40 7.80 -12.31 -15.35
N ASP A 41 8.63 -12.64 -16.34
CA ASP A 41 9.91 -11.96 -16.54
C ASP A 41 9.77 -10.85 -17.59
N GLY A 42 10.07 -9.61 -17.27
CA GLY A 42 10.05 -8.52 -18.25
C GLY A 42 9.57 -7.22 -17.64
N PHE A 43 9.13 -6.31 -18.50
CA PHE A 43 8.31 -5.17 -18.09
C PHE A 43 6.85 -5.42 -18.49
N ASP A 44 6.02 -5.73 -17.51
CA ASP A 44 4.66 -6.19 -17.74
C ASP A 44 3.63 -5.12 -17.39
N THR A 45 2.60 -5.01 -18.22
CA THR A 45 1.54 -4.02 -18.11
C THR A 45 0.18 -4.70 -17.97
N VAL A 46 -0.52 -4.46 -16.86
CA VAL A 46 -1.94 -4.79 -16.73
C VAL A 46 -2.82 -3.68 -17.30
N VAL A 47 -3.94 -4.00 -17.92
CA VAL A 47 -4.81 -3.04 -18.62
C VAL A 47 -6.20 -3.03 -17.99
N TYR A 48 -6.65 -1.84 -17.61
CA TYR A 48 -7.97 -1.59 -17.05
C TYR A 48 -8.76 -0.61 -17.93
N GLU A 49 -10.03 -0.91 -18.19
CA GLU A 49 -10.90 -0.11 -19.07
C GLU A 49 -11.32 1.25 -18.45
N GLY A 50 -11.24 1.40 -17.12
CA GLY A 50 -11.63 2.61 -16.39
C GLY A 50 -10.57 3.72 -16.38
N PRO A 51 -10.85 4.89 -15.78
CA PRO A 51 -9.83 5.90 -15.51
C PRO A 51 -8.97 5.49 -14.32
N ALA A 52 -7.70 5.90 -14.30
CA ALA A 52 -6.78 5.60 -13.20
C ALA A 52 -7.23 6.16 -11.84
N SER A 53 -8.12 7.15 -11.81
CA SER A 53 -8.71 7.66 -10.56
C SER A 53 -9.65 6.68 -9.87
N ALA A 54 -10.11 5.64 -10.58
CA ALA A 54 -10.91 4.55 -10.01
C ALA A 54 -10.03 3.45 -9.37
N MET A 55 -8.72 3.47 -9.63
CA MET A 55 -7.80 2.50 -9.08
C MET A 55 -7.61 2.70 -7.59
N ARG A 56 -7.60 1.60 -6.86
CA ARG A 56 -7.10 1.53 -5.48
C ARG A 56 -6.07 0.43 -5.35
N LEU A 57 -5.10 0.61 -4.47
CA LEU A 57 -4.07 -0.38 -4.17
C LEU A 57 -4.11 -0.77 -2.70
N MET A 58 -4.03 -2.06 -2.45
CA MET A 58 -4.10 -2.63 -1.11
C MET A 58 -3.08 -3.75 -0.96
N LEU A 59 -2.61 -3.96 0.27
CA LEU A 59 -1.85 -5.14 0.66
C LEU A 59 -2.75 -6.01 1.55
N ASP A 60 -2.99 -7.26 1.15
CA ASP A 60 -3.76 -8.19 1.96
C ASP A 60 -2.95 -8.74 3.16
N ALA A 61 -3.61 -9.43 4.09
CA ALA A 61 -2.95 -10.01 5.27
C ALA A 61 -1.94 -11.12 4.94
N ALA A 62 -1.99 -11.69 3.73
CA ALA A 62 -1.02 -12.66 3.24
C ALA A 62 0.18 -11.99 2.53
N GLY A 63 0.16 -10.66 2.38
CA GLY A 63 1.22 -9.88 1.74
C GLY A 63 1.09 -9.80 0.22
N HIS A 64 -0.09 -10.07 -0.36
CA HIS A 64 -0.34 -9.88 -1.78
C HIS A 64 -0.81 -8.45 -2.09
N VAL A 65 -0.34 -7.91 -3.21
CA VAL A 65 -0.81 -6.62 -3.72
C VAL A 65 -2.08 -6.84 -4.51
N LEU A 66 -3.12 -6.11 -4.13
CA LEU A 66 -4.43 -6.13 -4.75
C LEU A 66 -4.70 -4.78 -5.42
N VAL A 67 -5.21 -4.82 -6.64
CA VAL A 67 -5.66 -3.67 -7.43
C VAL A 67 -7.17 -3.73 -7.54
N THR A 68 -7.87 -2.72 -7.03
CA THR A 68 -9.31 -2.59 -7.25
C THR A 68 -9.56 -1.55 -8.34
N SER A 69 -10.31 -1.92 -9.38
CA SER A 69 -10.71 -1.02 -10.46
C SER A 69 -12.04 -1.50 -11.07
N GLY A 70 -12.93 -0.57 -11.40
CA GLY A 70 -14.20 -0.93 -12.07
C GLY A 70 -15.19 -1.77 -11.24
N GLY A 71 -14.91 -2.02 -9.95
CA GLY A 71 -15.70 -2.89 -9.08
C GLY A 71 -15.08 -4.26 -8.84
N ASP A 72 -14.04 -4.60 -9.60
CA ASP A 72 -13.29 -5.85 -9.50
C ASP A 72 -12.00 -5.63 -8.70
N THR A 73 -11.50 -6.70 -8.08
CA THR A 73 -10.27 -6.70 -7.29
C THR A 73 -9.35 -7.83 -7.74
N ASP A 74 -8.25 -7.45 -8.38
CA ASP A 74 -7.26 -8.37 -8.87
C ASP A 74 -6.08 -8.47 -7.92
N ARG A 75 -5.48 -9.65 -7.85
CA ARG A 75 -4.12 -9.81 -7.33
C ARG A 75 -3.13 -9.63 -8.47
N ILE A 76 -2.13 -8.78 -8.28
CA ILE A 76 -1.02 -8.62 -9.25
C ILE A 76 0.28 -9.23 -8.73
N VAL A 77 1.06 -9.82 -9.63
CA VAL A 77 2.39 -10.39 -9.35
C VAL A 77 3.32 -10.09 -10.51
N GLY A 78 4.44 -9.42 -10.26
CA GLY A 78 5.42 -9.06 -11.31
C GLY A 78 4.77 -8.22 -12.41
N ILE A 79 4.16 -7.10 -12.03
CA ILE A 79 3.55 -6.12 -12.95
C ILE A 79 4.17 -4.77 -12.64
N GLU A 80 4.76 -4.12 -13.64
CA GLU A 80 5.46 -2.84 -13.49
C GLU A 80 4.59 -1.64 -13.88
N ALA A 81 3.51 -1.86 -14.62
CA ALA A 81 2.61 -0.79 -15.03
C ALA A 81 1.14 -1.21 -15.05
N ALA A 82 0.26 -0.26 -14.76
CA ALA A 82 -1.17 -0.36 -15.02
C ALA A 82 -1.59 0.69 -16.04
N GLU A 83 -2.07 0.25 -17.20
CA GLU A 83 -2.63 1.11 -18.24
C GLU A 83 -4.12 1.30 -18.01
N PHE A 84 -4.55 2.56 -17.94
CA PHE A 84 -5.95 2.98 -17.83
C PHE A 84 -6.36 3.77 -19.07
N SER A 85 -7.66 4.02 -19.21
CA SER A 85 -8.23 4.80 -20.32
C SER A 85 -7.66 6.23 -20.47
N ASP A 86 -7.11 6.80 -19.39
CA ASP A 86 -6.61 8.17 -19.33
C ASP A 86 -5.09 8.30 -19.16
N LYS A 87 -4.42 7.30 -18.57
CA LYS A 87 -2.96 7.30 -18.36
C LYS A 87 -2.43 5.90 -18.01
N THR A 88 -1.11 5.76 -18.08
CA THR A 88 -0.39 4.63 -17.48
C THR A 88 0.14 5.04 -16.10
N VAL A 89 0.00 4.16 -15.12
CA VAL A 89 0.50 4.30 -13.76
C VAL A 89 1.67 3.34 -13.56
N ASP A 90 2.78 3.84 -13.03
CA ASP A 90 3.92 3.03 -12.62
C ASP A 90 3.59 2.27 -11.32
N LEU A 91 3.73 0.95 -11.37
CA LEU A 91 3.52 0.02 -10.26
C LEU A 91 4.79 -0.74 -9.89
N GLY A 92 5.97 -0.33 -10.39
CA GLY A 92 7.23 -1.04 -10.15
C GLY A 92 7.57 -1.19 -8.65
N PHE A 93 7.08 -0.27 -7.81
CA PHE A 93 7.25 -0.37 -6.36
C PHE A 93 6.52 -1.57 -5.74
N THR A 94 5.50 -2.14 -6.40
CA THR A 94 4.74 -3.28 -5.89
C THR A 94 5.52 -4.60 -5.93
N ALA A 95 6.64 -4.64 -6.65
CA ALA A 95 7.59 -5.76 -6.64
C ALA A 95 8.47 -5.80 -5.38
N LEU A 96 8.42 -4.77 -4.54
CA LEU A 96 9.10 -4.75 -3.25
C LEU A 96 8.48 -5.76 -2.28
N ASP A 97 9.23 -6.14 -1.25
CA ASP A 97 8.73 -7.08 -0.25
C ASP A 97 7.52 -6.52 0.52
N ALA A 98 6.62 -7.42 0.91
CA ALA A 98 5.39 -7.06 1.61
C ALA A 98 5.63 -6.29 2.91
N ALA A 99 6.76 -6.51 3.61
CA ALA A 99 7.04 -5.80 4.85
C ALA A 99 7.38 -4.31 4.58
N THR A 100 8.13 -4.03 3.52
CA THR A 100 8.40 -2.67 3.05
C THR A 100 7.10 -1.95 2.70
N LEU A 101 6.23 -2.58 1.88
CA LEU A 101 4.93 -2.01 1.51
C LEU A 101 4.03 -1.79 2.73
N ALA A 102 3.97 -2.77 3.65
CA ALA A 102 3.19 -2.66 4.87
C ALA A 102 3.65 -1.49 5.75
N ASN A 103 4.96 -1.30 5.91
CA ASN A 103 5.49 -0.21 6.73
C ASN A 103 5.10 1.16 6.15
N VAL A 104 5.17 1.34 4.83
CA VAL A 104 4.76 2.59 4.17
C VAL A 104 3.25 2.79 4.28
N GLY A 105 2.44 1.77 4.02
CA GLY A 105 0.98 1.84 4.18
C GLY A 105 0.56 2.20 5.60
N LEU A 106 1.22 1.64 6.62
CA LEU A 106 0.94 1.95 8.02
C LEU A 106 1.33 3.39 8.40
N LEU A 107 2.41 3.94 7.83
CA LEU A 107 2.75 5.36 8.02
C LEU A 107 1.68 6.29 7.45
N TYR A 108 1.01 5.90 6.37
CA TYR A 108 -0.12 6.67 5.85
C TYR A 108 -1.40 6.42 6.66
N GLN A 109 -1.82 5.17 6.81
CA GLN A 109 -3.14 4.85 7.37
C GLN A 109 -3.17 5.01 8.90
N ALA A 110 -2.26 4.36 9.63
CA ALA A 110 -2.25 4.39 11.09
C ALA A 110 -1.71 5.70 11.68
N VAL A 111 -0.91 6.46 10.90
CA VAL A 111 -0.29 7.70 11.39
C VAL A 111 -0.88 8.96 10.76
N LEU A 112 -1.32 8.99 9.49
CA LEU A 112 -1.93 10.19 8.88
C LEU A 112 -3.44 10.08 8.63
N ASP A 113 -4.06 8.93 8.90
CA ASP A 113 -5.49 8.67 8.69
C ASP A 113 -5.92 8.80 7.22
N ARG A 114 -5.06 8.33 6.31
CA ARG A 114 -5.38 8.28 4.88
C ARG A 114 -4.53 7.24 4.17
N ALA A 115 -4.94 6.84 2.97
CA ALA A 115 -4.04 6.15 2.05
C ALA A 115 -3.01 7.13 1.47
N GLY A 116 -1.90 6.61 0.96
CA GLY A 116 -0.92 7.39 0.22
C GLY A 116 -1.40 7.70 -1.20
N ASP A 117 -0.63 8.50 -1.93
CA ASP A 117 -0.72 8.56 -3.39
C ASP A 117 0.40 7.70 -4.00
N ILE A 118 0.25 7.31 -5.27
CA ILE A 118 1.23 6.46 -5.97
C ILE A 118 2.65 7.01 -5.86
N GLY A 119 2.84 8.32 -6.10
CA GLY A 119 4.15 8.94 -6.07
C GLY A 119 4.76 8.93 -4.67
N GLY A 120 3.97 9.27 -3.66
CA GLY A 120 4.38 9.23 -2.26
C GLY A 120 4.73 7.81 -1.78
N VAL A 121 3.89 6.82 -2.07
CA VAL A 121 4.15 5.42 -1.67
C VAL A 121 5.39 4.87 -2.36
N ALA A 122 5.50 5.06 -3.68
CA ALA A 122 6.66 4.61 -4.46
C ALA A 122 7.96 5.27 -3.95
N TRP A 123 7.92 6.56 -3.64
CA TRP A 123 9.10 7.28 -3.15
C TRP A 123 9.54 6.79 -1.76
N TRP A 124 8.61 6.61 -0.82
CA TRP A 124 8.93 6.10 0.52
C TRP A 124 9.41 4.64 0.47
N ALA A 125 8.74 3.79 -0.29
CA ALA A 125 9.12 2.37 -0.43
C ALA A 125 10.51 2.23 -1.09
N GLY A 126 10.79 3.06 -2.09
CA GLY A 126 12.10 3.11 -2.78
C GLY A 126 13.25 3.65 -1.94
N GLN A 127 13.02 4.14 -0.71
CA GLN A 127 14.13 4.51 0.19
C GLN A 127 14.90 3.30 0.71
N HIS A 128 14.30 2.10 0.68
CA HIS A 128 14.87 0.85 1.24
C HIS A 128 15.43 1.02 2.67
N ALA A 129 14.81 1.90 3.45
CA ALA A 129 15.28 2.27 4.78
C ALA A 129 14.71 1.33 5.85
N ALA A 130 15.46 1.13 6.94
CA ALA A 130 14.92 0.44 8.11
C ALA A 130 13.76 1.25 8.72
N VAL A 131 12.80 0.57 9.35
CA VAL A 131 11.55 1.19 9.84
C VAL A 131 11.78 2.42 10.72
N GLY A 132 12.80 2.42 11.59
CA GLY A 132 13.11 3.57 12.44
C GLY A 132 13.66 4.78 11.66
N GLN A 133 14.46 4.54 10.62
CA GLN A 133 14.94 5.60 9.73
C GLN A 133 13.82 6.16 8.87
N LEU A 134 12.96 5.28 8.36
CA LEU A 134 11.78 5.65 7.60
C LEU A 134 10.81 6.49 8.45
N ALA A 135 10.53 6.06 9.69
CA ALA A 135 9.71 6.80 10.64
C ALA A 135 10.30 8.17 10.99
N ALA A 136 11.62 8.26 11.18
CA ALA A 136 12.30 9.53 11.43
C ALA A 136 12.18 10.50 10.25
N ALA A 137 12.41 10.03 9.03
CA ALA A 137 12.24 10.83 7.83
C ALA A 137 10.77 11.24 7.61
N PHE A 138 9.83 10.32 7.84
CA PHE A 138 8.39 10.58 7.72
C PHE A 138 7.90 11.60 8.74
N ALA A 139 8.35 11.48 10.00
CA ALA A 139 8.06 12.46 11.03
C ALA A 139 8.67 13.84 10.72
N GLY A 140 9.76 13.90 9.96
CA GLY A 140 10.35 15.14 9.44
C GLY A 140 9.63 15.75 8.24
N SER A 141 8.65 15.05 7.64
CA SER A 141 7.93 15.54 6.46
C SER A 141 7.07 16.77 6.78
N ALA A 142 6.87 17.64 5.79
CA ALA A 142 6.05 18.84 5.94
C ALA A 142 4.60 18.51 6.36
N GLU A 143 4.06 17.41 5.87
CA GLU A 143 2.71 16.95 6.21
C GLU A 143 2.60 16.51 7.66
N PHE A 144 3.53 15.68 8.14
CA PHE A 144 3.56 15.26 9.54
C PHE A 144 3.70 16.47 10.46
N GLN A 145 4.60 17.40 10.13
CA GLN A 145 4.81 18.62 10.92
C GLN A 145 3.57 19.52 10.92
N ALA A 146 2.88 19.65 9.79
CA ALA A 146 1.66 20.43 9.70
C ALA A 146 0.52 19.83 10.55
N ARG A 147 0.39 18.49 10.58
CA ARG A 147 -0.67 17.81 11.34
C ARG A 147 -0.36 17.71 12.83
N TYR A 148 0.87 17.40 13.19
CA TYR A 148 1.24 17.02 14.55
C TYR A 148 2.21 17.98 15.25
N GLY A 149 2.99 18.77 14.52
CA GLY A 149 4.10 19.55 15.08
C GLY A 149 3.69 20.52 16.20
N ALA A 150 2.45 21.02 16.19
CA ALA A 150 1.91 21.92 17.21
C ALA A 150 1.10 21.22 18.32
N LEU A 151 0.83 19.92 18.20
CA LEU A 151 0.05 19.18 19.20
C LEU A 151 0.85 18.95 20.48
N SER A 152 0.15 18.77 21.61
CA SER A 152 0.74 18.15 22.79
C SER A 152 0.99 16.65 22.54
N ASP A 153 1.83 16.04 23.36
CA ASP A 153 2.11 14.61 23.27
C ASP A 153 0.87 13.75 23.51
N ALA A 154 0.04 14.10 24.50
CA ALA A 154 -1.25 13.44 24.73
C ALA A 154 -2.19 13.54 23.51
N ALA A 155 -2.26 14.71 22.85
CA ALA A 155 -3.08 14.88 21.66
C ALA A 155 -2.52 14.11 20.46
N PHE A 156 -1.20 14.02 20.32
CA PHE A 156 -0.55 13.20 19.30
C PHE A 156 -0.83 11.72 19.51
N VAL A 157 -0.67 11.20 20.73
CA VAL A 157 -0.99 9.80 21.07
C VAL A 157 -2.47 9.51 20.81
N ALA A 158 -3.38 10.38 21.26
CA ALA A 158 -4.81 10.22 21.01
C ALA A 158 -5.13 10.12 19.51
N ALA A 159 -4.50 10.95 18.68
CA ALA A 159 -4.68 10.88 17.23
C ALA A 159 -4.21 9.54 16.65
N LEU A 160 -3.09 8.97 17.10
CA LEU A 160 -2.64 7.66 16.61
C LEU A 160 -3.64 6.54 16.92
N TYR A 161 -4.23 6.55 18.12
CA TYR A 161 -5.30 5.60 18.48
C TYR A 161 -6.55 5.78 17.60
N GLU A 162 -6.97 7.02 17.37
CA GLU A 162 -8.12 7.34 16.52
C GLU A 162 -7.89 6.87 15.08
N ASN A 163 -6.79 7.28 14.45
CA ASN A 163 -6.42 6.87 13.10
C ASN A 163 -6.32 5.34 12.98
N SER A 164 -5.86 4.66 14.04
CA SER A 164 -5.70 3.21 14.05
C SER A 164 -7.00 2.45 14.36
N GLY A 165 -8.08 3.15 14.69
CA GLY A 165 -9.36 2.55 15.11
C GLY A 165 -9.27 1.78 16.43
N LEU A 166 -8.30 2.13 17.28
CA LEU A 166 -8.00 1.42 18.52
C LEU A 166 -8.62 2.10 19.73
N ALA A 167 -9.14 1.31 20.67
CA ALA A 167 -9.48 1.81 22.00
C ALA A 167 -8.20 2.26 22.74
N ALA A 168 -8.29 3.29 23.57
CA ALA A 168 -7.16 3.87 24.31
C ALA A 168 -6.46 2.92 25.30
N THR A 169 -7.04 1.73 25.55
CA THR A 169 -6.47 0.64 26.36
C THR A 169 -5.74 -0.42 25.54
N ALA A 170 -5.89 -0.42 24.21
CA ALA A 170 -5.18 -1.34 23.31
C ALA A 170 -3.71 -0.93 23.14
N ALA A 171 -2.91 -1.80 22.50
CA ALA A 171 -1.50 -1.52 22.20
C ALA A 171 -0.69 -0.99 23.40
N GLY A 172 -0.88 -1.55 24.60
CA GLY A 172 -0.19 -1.13 25.82
C GLY A 172 -0.81 0.07 26.56
N GLY A 173 -1.77 0.77 25.95
CA GLY A 173 -2.52 1.87 26.54
C GLY A 173 -1.88 3.25 26.33
N SER A 174 -2.73 4.25 26.07
CA SER A 174 -2.32 5.64 25.76
C SER A 174 -1.36 6.26 26.78
N ALA A 175 -1.59 6.06 28.08
CA ALA A 175 -0.72 6.59 29.13
C ALA A 175 0.74 6.09 29.02
N ALA A 176 0.95 4.84 28.61
CA ALA A 176 2.30 4.29 28.45
C ALA A 176 3.04 4.96 27.28
N TRP A 177 2.33 5.34 26.22
CA TRP A 177 2.89 6.06 25.08
C TRP A 177 3.19 7.52 25.39
N GLU A 178 2.37 8.16 26.23
CA GLU A 178 2.67 9.49 26.76
C GLU A 178 3.94 9.47 27.63
N ASP A 179 4.06 8.48 28.52
CA ASP A 179 5.28 8.29 29.33
C ASP A 179 6.51 8.01 28.45
N TYR A 180 6.34 7.24 27.38
CA TYR A 180 7.39 6.94 26.39
C TYR A 180 7.95 8.23 25.75
N LEU A 181 7.10 9.19 25.40
CA LEU A 181 7.51 10.48 24.83
C LEU A 181 8.28 11.37 25.82
N GLY A 182 8.24 11.08 27.12
CA GLY A 182 9.09 11.74 28.10
C GLY A 182 10.59 11.45 27.92
N GLN A 183 10.95 10.36 27.21
CA GLN A 183 12.33 9.93 26.99
C GLN A 183 12.67 9.72 25.51
N HIS A 184 11.68 9.72 24.62
CA HIS A 184 11.82 9.43 23.21
C HIS A 184 11.13 10.47 22.34
N SER A 185 11.59 10.57 21.10
CA SER A 185 10.98 11.40 20.07
C SER A 185 9.69 10.78 19.52
N ARG A 186 8.85 11.62 18.92
CA ARG A 186 7.68 11.14 18.15
C ARG A 186 8.06 10.24 16.98
N ALA A 187 9.22 10.43 16.40
CA ALA A 187 9.75 9.55 15.35
C ALA A 187 9.97 8.12 15.86
N GLU A 188 10.62 7.98 17.03
CA GLU A 188 10.83 6.69 17.67
C GLU A 188 9.50 6.03 18.07
N LEU A 189 8.56 6.83 18.61
CA LEU A 189 7.22 6.35 18.90
C LEU A 189 6.54 5.83 17.63
N VAL A 190 6.54 6.59 16.53
CA VAL A 190 5.90 6.17 15.26
C VAL A 190 6.47 4.85 14.76
N GLY A 191 7.80 4.70 14.77
CA GLY A 191 8.44 3.45 14.36
C GLY A 191 8.04 2.26 15.23
N THR A 192 7.86 2.49 16.53
CA THR A 192 7.42 1.45 17.49
C THR A 192 5.91 1.18 17.38
N TRP A 193 5.11 2.21 17.08
CA TRP A 193 3.66 2.15 16.94
C TRP A 193 3.24 1.27 15.76
N ILE A 194 3.78 1.52 14.57
CA ILE A 194 3.45 0.73 13.38
C ILE A 194 4.00 -0.71 13.44
N ALA A 195 4.86 -1.01 14.43
CA ALA A 195 5.34 -2.36 14.70
C ALA A 195 4.45 -3.12 15.69
N GLN A 196 3.47 -2.48 16.34
CA GLN A 196 2.55 -3.15 17.26
C GLN A 196 1.61 -4.10 16.53
N ASP A 197 1.47 -5.33 17.04
CA ASP A 197 0.55 -6.32 16.50
C ASP A 197 -0.89 -5.78 16.48
N ALA A 198 -1.35 -5.15 17.57
CA ALA A 198 -2.70 -4.58 17.63
C ALA A 198 -2.96 -3.50 16.56
N VAL A 199 -1.94 -2.70 16.21
CA VAL A 199 -2.05 -1.70 15.14
C VAL A 199 -2.12 -2.40 13.79
N ARG A 200 -1.24 -3.38 13.54
CA ARG A 200 -1.25 -4.15 12.29
C ARG A 200 -2.58 -4.90 12.13
N ASP A 201 -2.99 -5.67 13.13
CA ASP A 201 -4.25 -6.42 13.11
C ASP A 201 -5.45 -5.51 12.81
N ALA A 202 -5.54 -4.34 13.45
CA ALA A 202 -6.61 -3.39 13.19
C ALA A 202 -6.61 -2.88 11.75
N GLN A 203 -5.45 -2.57 11.19
CA GLN A 203 -5.33 -2.04 9.82
C GLN A 203 -5.54 -3.09 8.73
N PHE A 204 -5.35 -4.37 9.04
CA PHE A 204 -5.60 -5.50 8.12
C PHE A 204 -6.96 -6.19 8.34
N ALA A 205 -7.77 -5.77 9.33
CA ALA A 205 -8.98 -6.49 9.77
C ALA A 205 -10.14 -6.61 8.76
N THR A 206 -10.13 -5.84 7.66
CA THR A 206 -11.20 -5.87 6.65
C THR A 206 -10.72 -6.52 5.35
N ALA A 207 -10.42 -5.71 4.33
CA ALA A 207 -9.96 -6.19 3.04
C ALA A 207 -8.42 -6.22 2.94
N GLY A 208 -7.73 -5.45 3.77
CA GLY A 208 -6.28 -5.28 3.79
C GLY A 208 -5.88 -3.84 4.12
N LEU A 209 -4.58 -3.57 4.09
CA LEU A 209 -4.00 -2.25 4.32
C LEU A 209 -3.99 -1.45 3.01
N TRP A 210 -4.61 -0.27 3.01
CA TRP A 210 -4.61 0.59 1.83
C TRP A 210 -3.23 1.21 1.61
N LEU A 211 -2.72 1.08 0.39
CA LEU A 211 -1.53 1.80 -0.07
C LEU A 211 -1.96 3.08 -0.78
N VAL A 212 -2.97 3.00 -1.65
CA VAL A 212 -3.53 4.10 -2.45
C VAL A 212 -5.06 4.01 -2.49
#